data_AF-A0A8T5KZB1-F1
#
_entry.id   AF-A0A8T5KZB1-F1
#
_cell.length_a   1.000
_cell.length_b   1.000
_cell.length_c   1.000
_cell.angle_alpha   90.00
_cell.angle_beta   90.00
_cell.angle_gamma   90.00
#
_symmetry.space_group_name_H-M   'P 1'
#
loop_
_entity.id
_entity.type
_entity.pdbx_description
1 polymer ?
#
loop_
_entity_poly.entity_id
_entity_poly.type
_entity_poly.pdbx_seq_one_letter_code
_entity_poly.pdbx_strand_id
1 'polypeptide(L)' 'MIIEKKAWPELFEEVLEGTKNFDLRLADFDCKEGDVLVLKEWNPATKEFTGREV' A
#
# COMPACT_ATOMS: atom_id res chain seq x y z
N MET A 1 -9.00 -11.67 4.73
CA MET A 1 -9.15 -11.34 3.29
C MET A 1 -7.86 -10.66 2.85
N ILE A 2 -7.46 -10.81 1.58
CA ILE A 2 -6.35 -10.04 1.02
C ILE A 2 -6.94 -8.82 0.31
N ILE A 3 -6.50 -7.63 0.70
CA ILE A 3 -6.91 -6.35 0.14
C ILE A 3 -5.67 -5.76 -0.53
N GLU A 4 -5.73 -5.52 -1.83
CA GLU A 4 -4.60 -4.95 -2.57
C GLU A 4 -4.84 -3.46 -2.84
N LYS A 5 -3.85 -2.63 -2.56
CA LYS A 5 -3.92 -1.18 -2.81
C LYS A 5 -2.62 -0.65 -3.40
N LYS A 6 -2.72 0.41 -4.21
CA LYS A 6 -1.55 1.17 -4.66
C LYS A 6 -0.92 1.94 -3.50
N ALA A 7 0.40 1.97 -3.48
CA ALA A 7 1.18 2.85 -2.62
C ALA A 7 2.13 3.71 -3.48
N TRP A 8 2.26 4.99 -3.11
CA TRP A 8 3.28 5.85 -3.70
C TRP A 8 4.66 5.44 -3.21
N PRO A 9 5.75 5.67 -3.99
CA PRO A 9 7.08 5.18 -3.63
C PRO A 9 7.55 5.66 -2.25
N GLU A 10 7.32 6.93 -1.92
CA GLU A 10 7.70 7.51 -0.61
C GLU A 10 6.99 6.79 0.55
N LEU A 11 5.67 6.60 0.46
CA LEU A 11 4.90 5.91 1.50
C LEU A 11 5.23 4.41 1.55
N PHE A 12 5.50 3.79 0.41
CA PHE A 12 5.89 2.38 0.32
C PHE A 12 7.21 2.15 1.05
N GLU A 13 8.19 3.03 0.85
CA GLU A 13 9.50 2.93 1.51
C GLU A 13 9.36 3.14 3.02
N GLU A 14 8.57 4.13 3.48
CA GLU A 14 8.33 4.33 4.92
C GLU A 14 7.66 3.11 5.60
N VAL A 15 6.77 2.41 4.89
CA VAL A 15 6.16 1.17 5.38
C VAL A 15 7.20 0.04 5.41
N LEU A 16 8.02 -0.08 4.37
CA LEU A 16 9.07 -1.09 4.27
C LEU A 16 10.14 -0.94 5.36
N GLU A 17 10.53 0.30 5.68
CA GLU A 17 11.45 0.63 6.77
C GLU A 17 10.82 0.47 8.16
N GLY A 18 9.50 0.31 8.25
CA GLY A 18 8.75 0.21 9.50
C GLY A 18 8.61 1.53 10.26
N THR A 19 8.98 2.65 9.64
CA THR A 19 8.80 4.00 10.22
C THR A 19 7.35 4.47 10.13
N LYS A 20 6.59 3.93 9.18
CA LYS A 20 5.15 4.12 9.03
C LYS A 20 4.40 2.80 9.20
N ASN A 21 3.52 2.75 10.20
CA ASN A 21 2.74 1.56 10.56
C ASN A 21 1.23 1.71 10.31
N PHE A 22 0.83 2.68 9.48
CA PHE A 22 -0.57 2.95 9.17
C PHE A 22 -0.73 3.48 7.74
N ASP A 23 -1.90 3.25 7.13
CA ASP A 23 -2.28 3.78 5.83
C ASP A 23 -3.66 4.44 5.95
N LEU A 24 -3.75 5.75 5.68
CA LEU A 24 -4.98 6.52 5.77
C LEU A 24 -5.63 6.61 4.40
N ARG A 25 -6.90 6.18 4.30
CA ARG A 25 -7.65 6.15 3.04
C ARG A 25 -9.08 6.64 3.24
N LEU A 26 -9.72 6.99 2.13
CA LEU A 26 -11.18 7.08 2.11
C LEU A 26 -11.75 5.69 2.42
N ALA A 27 -12.79 5.64 3.24
CA ALA A 27 -13.48 4.41 3.63
C ALA A 27 -14.42 3.94 2.51
N ASP A 28 -13.85 3.72 1.31
CA ASP A 28 -14.55 3.25 0.11
C ASP A 28 -14.39 1.74 -0.14
N PHE A 29 -13.84 1.03 0.84
CA PHE A 29 -13.67 -0.42 0.84
C PHE A 29 -13.87 -0.98 2.25
N ASP A 30 -14.37 -2.21 2.32
CA ASP A 30 -14.51 -2.92 3.59
C ASP A 30 -13.16 -3.52 4.01
N CYS A 31 -12.81 -3.33 5.28
CA CYS A 31 -11.70 -4.01 5.94
C CYS A 31 -12.06 -4.30 7.39
N LYS A 32 -11.49 -5.35 7.96
CA LYS A 32 -11.64 -5.70 9.38
C LYS A 32 -10.34 -6.20 9.95
N GLU A 33 -10.28 -6.27 11.27
CA GLU A 33 -9.15 -6.88 11.98
C GLU A 33 -8.88 -8.31 11.47
N GLY A 34 -7.60 -8.62 11.27
CA GLY A 34 -7.14 -9.90 10.72
C GLY A 34 -7.12 -9.98 9.18
N ASP A 35 -7.57 -8.96 8.46
CA ASP A 35 -7.31 -8.85 7.03
C ASP A 35 -5.86 -8.46 6.74
N VAL A 36 -5.39 -8.79 5.54
CA VAL A 36 -4.05 -8.46 5.05
C VAL A 36 -4.17 -7.38 4.00
N LEU A 37 -3.50 -6.24 4.22
CA LEU A 37 -3.36 -5.17 3.25
C LEU A 37 -2.02 -5.37 2.52
N VAL A 38 -2.08 -5.66 1.22
CA VAL A 38 -0.89 -5.72 0.35
C VAL A 38 -0.75 -4.38 -0.35
N LEU A 39 0.36 -3.69 -0.11
CA LEU A 39 0.69 -2.45 -0.79
C LEU A 39 1.51 -2.78 -2.03
N LYS A 40 1.05 -2.34 -3.20
CA LYS A 40 1.75 -2.48 -4.48
C LYS A 40 2.31 -1.13 -4.89
N GLU A 41 3.64 -1.03 -5.00
CA GLU A 41 4.30 0.23 -5.32
C GLU A 41 3.94 0.68 -6.75
N TRP A 42 3.46 1.91 -6.87
CA TRP A 42 3.03 2.52 -8.12
C TRP A 42 3.93 3.69 -8.49
N ASN A 43 4.51 3.66 -9.68
CA ASN A 43 5.35 4.74 -10.19
C ASN A 43 4.49 5.80 -10.92
N PRO A 44 4.38 7.06 -10.42
CA PRO A 44 3.63 8.14 -11.07
C PRO A 44 4.15 8.49 -12.46
N ALA A 45 5.46 8.43 -12.66
CA ALA A 45 6.13 8.92 -13.84
C ALA A 45 5.89 7.98 -15.04
N THR A 46 6.00 6.68 -14.81
CA THR A 46 5.74 5.66 -15.85
C THR A 46 4.27 5.25 -15.90
N LYS A 47 3.49 5.51 -14.83
CA LYS A 47 2.11 5.03 -14.64
C LYS A 47 2.03 3.51 -14.67
N GLU A 48 2.99 2.86 -14.04
CA GLU A 48 3.11 1.40 -13.95
C GLU A 48 3.42 0.96 -12.53
N PHE A 49 3.13 -0.31 -12.23
CA PHE A 49 3.63 -0.95 -11.01
C PHE A 49 5.11 -1.28 -11.18
N THR A 50 5.90 -1.09 -10.12
CA THR A 50 7.33 -1.44 -10.14
C THR A 50 7.59 -2.94 -9.95
N GLY A 51 6.57 -3.67 -9.48
CA GLY A 51 6.68 -5.08 -9.10
C GLY A 51 7.03 -5.32 -7.63
N ARG A 52 7.29 -4.25 -6.84
CA ARG A 52 7.47 -4.35 -5.39
C ARG A 52 6.11 -4.43 -4.68
N GLU A 53 6.03 -5.29 -3.67
CA GLU A 53 4.89 -5.41 -2.77
C GLU A 53 5.34 -5.69 -1.33
N VAL A 54 4.56 -5.23 -0.36
CA VAL A 54 4.75 -5.44 1.09
C VAL A 54 3.41 -5.63 1.79
#